data_AF-A0A143HH71-F1
#
_entry.id   AF-A0A143HH71-F1
#
_cell.length_a   1.000
_cell.length_b   1.000
_cell.length_c   1.000
_cell.angle_alpha   90.00
_cell.angle_beta   90.00
_cell.angle_gamma   90.00
#
_symmetry.space_group_name_H-M   'P 1'
#
loop_
_entity.id
_entity.type
_entity.pdbx_description
1 polymer ?
#
loop_
_entity_poly.entity_id
_entity_poly.type
_entity_poly.pdbx_seq_one_letter_code
_entity_poly.pdbx_strand_id
1 'polypeptide(L)'
;MASVTYILSGLYAFLMAVAGIQQWKEEGYHVRALLFIIVSTGIILTLFIPNKDLLFLLLIFSFVFLHILTIIQGIVTNGRIKYSHHISRFIFHSIIILMVYKFIK
;
A
#
# COMPACT_ATOMS: atom_id res chain seq x y z
N MET A 1 -15.94 -10.45 -9.67
CA MET A 1 -15.52 -9.70 -8.47
C MET A 1 -14.07 -9.95 -8.11
N ALA A 2 -13.59 -11.20 -8.04
CA ALA A 2 -12.18 -11.53 -7.80
C ALA A 2 -11.20 -10.74 -8.69
N SER A 3 -11.42 -10.71 -10.02
CA SER A 3 -10.57 -9.97 -10.96
C SER A 3 -10.53 -8.46 -10.69
N VAL A 4 -11.65 -7.86 -10.27
CA VAL A 4 -11.72 -6.45 -9.89
C VAL A 4 -10.87 -6.20 -8.65
N THR A 5 -10.91 -7.10 -7.66
CA THR A 5 -10.08 -7.02 -6.45
C THR A 5 -8.59 -7.09 -6.77
N TYR A 6 -8.16 -8.00 -7.65
CA TYR A 6 -6.76 -8.07 -8.10
C TYR A 6 -6.34 -6.78 -8.82
N ILE A 7 -7.17 -6.28 -9.73
CA ILE A 7 -6.89 -5.05 -10.49
C ILE A 7 -6.78 -3.84 -9.54
N LEU A 8 -7.72 -3.68 -8.60
CA LEU A 8 -7.68 -2.57 -7.63
C LEU A 8 -6.45 -2.66 -6.73
N SER A 9 -6.11 -3.85 -6.25
CA SER A 9 -4.92 -4.06 -5.41
C SER A 9 -3.63 -3.73 -6.17
N GLY A 10 -3.53 -4.20 -7.42
CA GLY A 10 -2.39 -3.95 -8.29
C GLY A 10 -2.24 -2.48 -8.67
N LEU A 11 -3.32 -1.83 -9.08
CA LEU A 11 -3.34 -0.39 -9.40
C LEU A 11 -2.96 0.45 -8.18
N TYR A 12 -3.49 0.12 -7.01
CA TYR A 12 -3.14 0.84 -5.78
C TYR A 12 -1.66 0.69 -5.45
N ALA A 13 -1.13 -0.53 -5.49
CA ALA A 13 0.30 -0.77 -5.27
C ALA A 13 1.16 -0.03 -6.29
N PHE A 14 0.77 -0.03 -7.56
CA PHE A 14 1.48 0.71 -8.61
C PHE A 14 1.52 2.22 -8.32
N LEU A 15 0.38 2.84 -7.96
CA LEU A 15 0.32 4.25 -7.60
C LEU A 15 1.20 4.58 -6.38
N MET A 16 1.27 3.66 -5.42
CA MET A 16 2.15 3.82 -4.24
C MET A 16 3.63 3.73 -4.60
N ALA A 17 4.02 2.84 -5.53
CA ALA A 17 5.38 2.79 -6.05
C ALA A 17 5.75 4.09 -6.79
N VAL A 18 4.87 4.58 -7.66
CA VAL A 18 5.07 5.85 -8.37
C VAL A 18 5.21 7.02 -7.38
N ALA A 19 4.37 7.07 -6.34
CA ALA A 19 4.47 8.09 -5.30
C ALA A 19 5.81 8.04 -4.57
N GLY A 20 6.33 6.84 -4.26
CA GLY A 20 7.66 6.67 -3.67
C GLY A 20 8.79 7.16 -4.58
N ILE A 21 8.71 6.88 -5.88
CA ILE A 21 9.68 7.37 -6.88
C ILE A 21 9.62 8.90 -6.98
N GLN A 22 8.41 9.47 -7.01
CA GLN A 22 8.23 10.92 -7.08
C GLN A 22 8.78 11.61 -5.83
N GLN A 23 8.52 11.07 -4.63
CA GLN A 23 9.09 11.58 -3.38
C GLN A 23 10.61 11.57 -3.39
N TRP A 24 11.22 10.49 -3.91
CA TRP A 24 12.67 10.42 -4.06
C TRP A 24 13.18 11.52 -5.01
N LYS A 25 12.48 11.78 -6.12
CA LYS A 25 12.86 12.83 -7.07
C LYS A 25 12.74 14.24 -6.48
N GLU A 26 11.73 14.50 -5.64
CA GLU A 26 11.42 15.82 -5.08
C GLU A 26 12.21 16.15 -3.80
N GLU A 27 12.30 15.21 -2.86
CA GLU A 27 12.95 15.40 -1.55
C GLU A 27 14.40 14.87 -1.51
N GLY A 28 14.84 14.17 -2.56
CA GLY A 28 16.12 13.46 -2.58
C GLY A 28 16.04 12.06 -1.99
N TYR A 29 17.19 11.37 -1.91
CA TYR A 29 17.22 10.00 -1.41
C TYR A 29 16.96 9.93 0.09
N HIS A 30 15.85 9.28 0.46
CA HIS A 30 15.55 8.94 1.84
C HIS A 30 15.05 7.50 1.94
N VAL A 31 15.43 6.81 3.02
CA VAL A 31 15.09 5.40 3.27
C VAL A 31 13.58 5.14 3.22
N ARG A 32 12.76 6.12 3.62
CA ARG A 32 11.29 6.01 3.59
C ARG A 32 10.75 5.88 2.17
N ALA A 33 11.24 6.68 1.22
CA ALA A 33 10.81 6.62 -0.18
C ALA A 33 11.21 5.28 -0.81
N LEU A 34 12.40 4.76 -0.48
CA LEU A 34 12.83 3.42 -0.90
C LEU A 34 11.91 2.32 -0.31
N LEU A 35 11.57 2.41 0.98
CA LEU A 35 10.65 1.46 1.62
C LEU A 35 9.26 1.49 0.97
N PHE A 36 8.76 2.67 0.58
CA PHE A 36 7.51 2.78 -0.18
C PHE A 36 7.56 1.97 -1.47
N ILE A 37 8.64 2.10 -2.24
CA ILE A 37 8.82 1.38 -3.50
C ILE A 37 8.88 -0.12 -3.24
N ILE A 38 9.73 -0.57 -2.31
CA ILE A 38 9.93 -1.99 -1.99
C ILE A 38 8.61 -2.65 -1.56
N VAL A 39 7.87 -2.03 -0.63
CA VAL A 39 6.62 -2.58 -0.10
C VAL A 39 5.54 -2.62 -1.19
N SER A 40 5.48 -1.58 -2.02
CA SER A 40 4.53 -1.51 -3.13
C SER A 40 4.81 -2.59 -4.20
N THR A 41 6.08 -2.76 -4.58
CA THR A 41 6.49 -3.86 -5.46
C THR A 41 6.20 -5.22 -4.82
N GLY A 42 6.43 -5.36 -3.51
CA GLY A 42 6.10 -6.56 -2.75
C GLY A 42 4.61 -6.92 -2.81
N ILE A 43 3.71 -5.94 -2.74
CA ILE A 43 2.28 -6.17 -2.93
C ILE A 43 1.98 -6.70 -4.33
N ILE A 44 2.57 -6.10 -5.37
CA ILE A 44 2.37 -6.54 -6.75
C ILE A 44 2.80 -8.01 -6.90
N LEU A 45 3.97 -8.37 -6.37
CA LEU A 45 4.48 -9.75 -6.39
C LEU A 45 3.57 -10.71 -5.60
N THR A 46 3.03 -10.25 -4.45
CA THR A 46 2.12 -11.03 -3.60
C THR A 46 0.86 -11.45 -4.34
N LEU A 47 0.36 -10.65 -5.28
CA LEU A 47 -0.83 -10.97 -6.07
C LEU A 47 -0.67 -12.21 -6.97
N PHE A 48 0.56 -12.62 -7.27
CA PHE A 48 0.85 -13.82 -8.07
C PHE A 48 1.01 -15.09 -7.22
N ILE A 49 0.92 -15.00 -5.90
CA ILE A 49 1.05 -16.16 -5.01
C ILE A 49 -0.21 -17.06 -5.14
N PRO A 50 -0.04 -18.36 -5.43
CA PRO A 50 -1.18 -19.26 -5.61
C PRO A 50 -1.88 -19.58 -4.28
N ASN A 51 -1.13 -19.64 -3.17
CA ASN A 51 -1.66 -19.88 -1.84
C ASN A 51 -2.46 -18.66 -1.34
N LYS A 52 -3.78 -18.81 -1.22
CA LYS A 52 -4.71 -17.72 -0.89
C LYS A 52 -4.62 -17.23 0.55
N ASP A 53 -4.35 -18.13 1.50
CA ASP A 53 -4.15 -17.74 2.90
C ASP A 53 -2.86 -16.94 3.08
N LEU A 54 -1.78 -17.40 2.46
CA LEU A 54 -0.50 -16.68 2.49
C LEU A 54 -0.61 -15.32 1.79
N LEU A 55 -1.25 -15.25 0.62
CA LEU A 55 -1.52 -14.01 -0.09
C LEU A 55 -2.30 -13.04 0.79
N PHE A 56 -3.38 -13.50 1.43
CA PHE A 56 -4.22 -12.67 2.28
C PHE A 56 -3.44 -12.11 3.48
N LEU A 57 -2.66 -12.97 4.14
CA LEU A 57 -1.82 -12.57 5.28
C LEU A 57 -0.77 -11.52 4.86
N LEU A 58 -0.06 -11.75 3.75
CA LEU A 58 0.96 -10.84 3.23
C LEU A 58 0.39 -9.48 2.81
N LEU A 59 -0.82 -9.45 2.25
CA LEU A 59 -1.50 -8.21 1.90
C LEU A 59 -1.86 -7.39 3.14
N ILE A 60 -2.36 -8.03 4.20
CA ILE A 60 -2.65 -7.34 5.48
C ILE A 60 -1.37 -6.71 6.03
N PHE A 61 -0.29 -7.50 6.15
CA PHE A 61 0.98 -6.98 6.65
C PHE A 61 1.50 -5.83 5.80
N SER A 62 1.43 -5.96 4.49
CA SER A 62 1.92 -4.94 3.56
C SER A 62 1.13 -3.64 3.65
N PHE A 63 -0.21 -3.70 3.76
CA PHE A 63 -1.03 -2.49 3.93
C PHE A 63 -0.86 -1.83 5.29
N VAL A 64 -0.72 -2.60 6.37
CA VAL A 64 -0.40 -2.04 7.69
C VAL A 64 0.93 -1.31 7.63
N PHE A 65 1.96 -1.93 7.03
CA PHE A 65 3.28 -1.34 6.92
C PHE A 65 3.28 -0.07 6.05
N LEU A 66 2.60 -0.11 4.89
CA LEU A 66 2.38 1.07 4.05
C LEU A 66 1.66 2.19 4.80
N HIS A 67 0.66 1.86 5.61
CA HIS A 67 -0.06 2.86 6.38
C HIS A 67 0.84 3.54 7.40
N ILE A 68 1.64 2.77 8.14
CA ILE A 68 2.64 3.30 9.08
C ILE A 68 3.65 4.21 8.35
N LEU A 69 4.21 3.76 7.23
CA LEU A 69 5.13 4.56 6.42
C LEU A 69 4.49 5.88 5.97
N THR A 70 3.22 5.87 5.56
CA THR A 70 2.52 7.11 5.18
C THR A 70 2.34 8.06 6.34
N ILE A 71 1.99 7.56 7.53
CA ILE A 71 1.86 8.39 8.72
C ILE A 71 3.19 9.06 9.05
N ILE A 72 4.28 8.28 9.10
CA ILE A 72 5.62 8.80 9.38
C ILE A 72 6.03 9.85 8.34
N GLN A 73 5.85 9.56 7.05
CA GLN A 73 6.15 10.52 5.99
C GLN A 73 5.31 11.80 6.12
N GLY A 74 4.02 11.68 6.44
CA GLY A 74 3.13 12.82 6.66
C GLY A 74 3.64 13.74 7.78
N ILE A 75 4.06 13.16 8.90
CA ILE A 75 4.66 13.91 10.02
C ILE A 75 5.97 14.56 9.61
N VAL A 76 6.88 13.81 8.97
CA VAL A 76 8.23 14.32 8.65
C VAL A 76 8.20 15.43 7.60
N THR A 77 7.43 15.26 6.51
CA THR A 77 7.40 16.25 5.41
C THR A 77 6.58 17.49 5.78
N ASN A 78 5.44 17.33 6.46
CA ASN A 78 4.51 18.45 6.68
C ASN A 78 4.48 18.96 8.13
N GLY A 79 5.21 18.35 9.06
CA GLY A 79 5.16 18.63 10.49
C GLY A 79 3.83 18.25 11.17
N ARG A 80 2.84 17.79 10.41
CA ARG A 80 1.48 17.43 10.88
C ARG A 80 0.84 16.36 10.01
N ILE A 81 0.00 15.55 10.61
CA ILE A 81 -0.80 14.53 9.92
C ILE A 81 -2.03 15.20 9.31
N LYS A 82 -2.22 15.07 7.99
CA LYS A 82 -3.51 15.42 7.34
C LYS A 82 -4.49 14.27 7.55
N TYR A 83 -5.20 14.28 8.67
CA TYR A 83 -6.09 13.19 9.09
C TYR A 83 -7.06 12.72 8.00
N SER A 84 -7.65 13.63 7.22
CA SER A 84 -8.56 13.28 6.12
C SER A 84 -7.94 12.33 5.09
N HIS A 85 -6.66 12.55 4.74
CA HIS A 85 -5.92 11.72 3.78
C HIS A 85 -5.53 10.36 4.35
N HIS A 86 -5.15 10.31 5.63
CA HIS A 86 -4.80 9.04 6.27
C HIS A 86 -6.02 8.18 6.55
N ILE A 87 -7.13 8.79 6.98
CA ILE A 87 -8.42 8.10 7.18
C ILE A 87 -8.95 7.55 5.86
N SER A 88 -8.92 8.34 4.77
CA SER A 88 -9.38 7.86 3.46
C SER A 88 -8.52 6.68 2.96
N ARG A 89 -7.20 6.73 3.12
CA ARG A 89 -6.30 5.59 2.81
C ARG A 89 -6.60 4.38 3.68
N PHE A 90 -6.82 4.56 4.98
CA PHE A 90 -7.15 3.46 5.88
C PHE A 90 -8.45 2.76 5.50
N ILE A 91 -9.49 3.54 5.19
CA ILE A 91 -10.77 3.01 4.70
C ILE A 91 -10.54 2.24 3.39
N PHE A 92 -9.76 2.80 2.47
CA PHE A 92 -9.46 2.15 1.20
C PHE A 92 -8.72 0.82 1.38
N HIS A 93 -7.68 0.77 2.22
CA HIS A 93 -7.00 -0.49 2.58
C HIS A 93 -7.97 -1.51 3.19
N SER A 94 -8.85 -1.06 4.08
CA SER A 94 -9.84 -1.91 4.73
C SER A 94 -10.83 -2.51 3.72
N ILE A 95 -11.29 -1.70 2.76
CA ILE A 95 -12.15 -2.18 1.66
C ILE A 95 -11.42 -3.23 0.83
N ILE A 96 -10.15 -2.99 0.44
CA ILE A 96 -9.39 -3.99 -0.31
C ILE A 96 -9.26 -5.29 0.49
N ILE A 97 -8.88 -5.23 1.77
CA ILE A 97 -8.74 -6.43 2.61
C ILE A 97 -10.07 -7.20 2.67
N LEU A 98 -11.19 -6.53 2.87
CA LEU A 98 -12.51 -7.16 2.88
C LEU A 98 -12.86 -7.79 1.53
N MET A 99 -12.52 -7.12 0.42
CA MET A 99 -12.72 -7.67 -0.91
C MET A 99 -11.84 -8.89 -1.16
N VAL A 100 -10.58 -8.89 -0.73
CA VAL A 100 -9.69 -10.06 -0.85
C VAL A 100 -10.25 -11.21 -0.01
N TYR A 101 -10.66 -10.94 1.22
CA TYR A 101 -11.26 -11.95 2.10
C TYR A 101 -12.53 -12.58 1.51
N LYS A 102 -13.38 -11.78 0.85
CA LYS A 102 -14.67 -12.24 0.33
C LYS A 102 -14.62 -12.87 -1.07
N PHE A 103 -13.69 -12.40 -1.91
CA PHE A 103 -13.69 -12.73 -3.35
C PHE A 103 -12.43 -13.46 -3.82
N ILE A 104 -11.39 -13.56 -3.00
CA ILE A 104 -10.12 -14.21 -3.36
C ILE A 104 -9.79 -15.40 -2.42
N LYS A 105 -10.07 -15.25 -1.13
CA LYS A 105 -10.06 -16.37 -0.17
C LYS A 105 -11.38 -17.14 -0.24
#